data_AF-A0A4S2UFD5-F1
#
_entry.id   AF-A0A4S2UFD5-F1
#
_cell.length_a   1.000
_cell.length_b   1.000
_cell.length_c   1.000
_cell.angle_alpha   90.00
_cell.angle_beta   90.00
_cell.angle_gamma   90.00
#
_symmetry.space_group_name_H-M   'P 1'
#
loop_
_entity.id
_entity.type
_entity.pdbx_description
1 polymer ?
#
loop_
_entity_poly.entity_id
_entity_poly.type
_entity_poly.pdbx_seq_one_letter_code
_entity_poly.pdbx_strand_id
1 'polypeptide(L)'
;MVWLVEAGLHRRAGATTLAVARDLAGRMDFRLGFVLYDLEGTAVRCGVSVATVKRHVRVLRELGALVWQRHGTKRNLHLPGRPYAGTATVYAATIPAAYDSAMGHRLEGSGYRARVCGVTDAGRSVAVEAVRACRPVDNSPVESRSSGGRAPHSSRPRHDVRKPDTRGKSNYTSRGRATSGRAARRSPLQVARDIAVARQVRPLVGWTQHEGLRRLAYALRPLIDRGLDARDIAAELHGLAAGWRPARPAAWITAALGRDREEPVGQGRTDPPEAFRRAVADAREPWAVVEAEGPTYGIEGLTRGEVVQLRSAAATDPGLVLAALENLGERDTRRLYTNRLVDEVQLYEFSGARRR
;
A
#
# COMPACT_ATOMS: atom_id res chain seq x y z
N MET A 1 13.08 8.83 17.02
CA MET A 1 13.69 9.87 16.16
C MET A 1 14.90 10.53 16.78
N VAL A 2 14.83 11.04 18.02
CA VAL A 2 15.98 11.64 18.72
C VAL A 2 17.17 10.67 18.75
N TRP A 3 16.94 9.43 19.19
CA TRP A 3 17.93 8.36 19.17
C TRP A 3 18.59 8.13 17.80
N LEU A 4 17.84 8.15 16.70
CA LEU A 4 18.39 7.90 15.35
C LEU A 4 19.35 9.00 14.88
N VAL A 5 19.16 10.22 15.36
CA VAL A 5 20.03 11.36 15.05
C VAL A 5 21.25 11.36 15.97
N GLU A 6 21.06 11.07 17.26
CA GLU A 6 22.14 10.98 18.25
C GLU A 6 23.07 9.78 18.00
N ALA A 7 22.52 8.65 17.55
CA ALA A 7 23.29 7.46 17.17
C ALA A 7 24.14 7.68 15.90
N GLY A 8 24.06 8.84 15.25
CA GLY A 8 24.95 9.21 14.14
C GLY A 8 24.78 8.37 12.88
N LEU A 9 23.68 7.63 12.74
CA LEU A 9 23.46 6.64 11.66
C LEU A 9 23.44 7.26 10.25
N HIS A 10 23.26 8.57 10.14
CA HIS A 10 23.30 9.28 8.86
C HIS A 10 24.01 10.63 8.98
N ARG A 11 25.10 10.84 8.22
CA ARG A 11 25.97 12.04 8.28
C ARG A 11 25.24 13.38 8.06
N ARG A 12 24.07 13.35 7.43
CA ARG A 12 23.24 14.53 7.13
C ARG A 12 22.02 14.67 8.05
N ALA A 13 21.85 13.76 9.01
CA ALA A 13 20.81 13.89 10.02
C ALA A 13 21.26 14.90 11.08
N GLY A 14 20.35 15.78 11.50
CA GLY A 14 20.64 16.82 12.48
C GLY A 14 19.37 17.50 12.99
N ALA A 15 19.51 18.68 13.59
CA ALA A 15 18.39 19.43 14.18
C ALA A 15 17.23 19.65 13.19
N THR A 16 17.53 19.97 11.93
CA THR A 16 16.51 20.15 10.88
C THR A 16 15.77 18.85 10.56
N THR A 17 16.44 17.70 10.59
CA THR A 17 15.77 16.39 10.44
C THR A 17 14.78 16.15 11.58
N LEU A 18 15.16 16.49 12.82
CA LEU A 18 14.28 16.37 13.98
C LEU A 18 13.08 17.31 13.88
N ALA A 19 13.28 18.56 13.43
CA ALA A 19 12.20 19.51 13.24
C ALA A 19 11.17 18.99 12.21
N VAL A 20 11.65 18.54 11.04
CA VAL A 20 10.78 17.95 10.00
C VAL A 20 10.08 16.68 10.50
N ALA A 21 10.78 15.83 11.24
CA ALA A 21 10.20 14.61 11.79
C ALA A 21 9.11 14.90 12.83
N ARG A 22 9.30 15.92 13.68
CA ARG A 22 8.29 16.36 14.67
C ARG A 22 7.07 16.95 13.98
N ASP A 23 7.23 17.75 12.93
CA ASP A 23 6.09 18.26 12.15
C ASP A 23 5.28 17.13 11.52
N LEU A 24 5.96 16.12 10.94
CA LEU A 24 5.29 14.96 10.35
C LEU A 24 4.57 14.13 11.42
N ALA A 25 5.23 13.88 12.56
CA ALA A 25 4.63 13.13 13.66
C ALA A 25 3.41 13.86 14.25
N GLY A 26 3.46 15.18 14.41
CA GLY A 26 2.34 15.97 14.93
C GLY A 26 1.07 15.94 14.06
N ARG A 27 1.20 15.56 12.78
CA ARG A 27 0.09 15.44 11.82
C ARG A 27 -0.22 14.01 11.41
N MET A 28 0.48 13.04 12.00
CA MET A 28 0.33 11.64 11.67
C MET A 28 -0.97 11.10 12.26
N ASP A 29 -1.68 10.29 11.49
CA ASP A 29 -2.71 9.43 12.04
C ASP A 29 -2.03 8.27 12.75
N PHE A 30 -1.92 8.34 14.08
CA PHE A 30 -1.24 7.33 14.88
C PHE A 30 -1.95 5.96 14.89
N ARG A 31 -3.23 5.89 14.51
CA ARG A 31 -3.92 4.58 14.38
C ARG A 31 -3.41 3.81 13.17
N LEU A 32 -3.17 4.52 12.08
CA LEU A 32 -2.72 3.93 10.82
C LEU A 32 -1.21 4.06 10.57
N GLY A 33 -0.53 4.95 11.30
CA GLY A 33 0.87 5.30 11.12
C GLY A 33 1.14 6.14 9.87
N PHE A 34 0.12 6.80 9.31
CA PHE A 34 0.21 7.49 8.02
C PHE A 34 0.22 9.01 8.15
N VAL A 35 1.00 9.67 7.30
CA VAL A 35 1.07 11.14 7.22
C VAL A 35 0.95 11.62 5.79
N LEU A 36 0.10 12.62 5.59
CA LEU A 36 -0.01 13.34 4.32
C LEU A 36 1.19 14.27 4.16
N TYR A 37 1.90 14.10 3.05
CA TYR A 37 3.05 14.90 2.70
C TYR A 37 2.62 16.17 1.96
N ASP A 38 2.57 17.25 2.74
CA ASP A 38 2.41 18.61 2.29
C ASP A 38 3.78 19.29 2.28
N LEU A 39 4.44 19.31 1.12
CA LEU A 39 5.81 19.81 0.99
C LEU A 39 5.92 21.31 1.33
N GLU A 40 5.00 22.12 0.79
CA GLU A 40 5.04 23.58 0.96
C GLU A 40 4.66 23.98 2.37
N GLY A 41 3.58 23.41 2.93
CA GLY A 41 3.22 23.73 4.31
C GLY A 41 4.22 23.18 5.33
N THR A 42 4.88 22.05 5.07
CA THR A 42 5.98 21.57 5.94
C THR A 42 7.15 22.55 5.92
N ALA A 43 7.49 23.11 4.75
CA ALA A 43 8.54 24.12 4.62
C ALA A 43 8.21 25.38 5.43
N VAL A 44 6.96 25.87 5.33
CA VAL A 44 6.48 27.03 6.08
C VAL A 44 6.50 26.78 7.60
N ARG A 45 5.93 25.65 8.06
CA ARG A 45 5.85 25.33 9.51
C ARG A 45 7.21 25.09 10.14
N CYS A 46 8.15 24.49 9.40
CA CYS A 46 9.50 24.26 9.88
C CYS A 46 10.44 25.47 9.68
N GLY A 47 10.00 26.53 8.99
CA GLY A 47 10.84 27.69 8.69
C GLY A 47 12.03 27.38 7.78
N VAL A 48 11.91 26.42 6.87
CA VAL A 48 13.00 25.99 5.98
C VAL A 48 12.60 25.99 4.51
N SER A 49 13.58 25.94 3.61
CA SER A 49 13.29 25.86 2.18
C SER A 49 12.65 24.53 1.78
N VAL A 50 11.85 24.54 0.71
CA VAL A 50 11.26 23.34 0.09
C VAL A 50 12.33 22.30 -0.28
N ALA A 51 13.50 22.74 -0.76
CA ALA A 51 14.62 21.85 -1.08
C ALA A 51 15.18 21.16 0.18
N THR A 52 15.26 21.91 1.29
CA THR A 52 15.68 21.41 2.59
C THR A 52 14.71 20.34 3.09
N VAL A 53 13.39 20.56 2.99
CA VAL A 53 12.39 19.54 3.36
C VAL A 53 12.58 18.27 2.54
N LYS A 54 12.70 18.36 1.20
CA LYS A 54 12.95 17.19 0.35
C LYS A 54 14.20 16.42 0.77
N ARG A 55 15.30 17.13 1.04
CA ARG A 55 16.55 16.54 1.51
C ARG A 55 16.35 15.79 2.82
N HIS A 56 15.72 16.40 3.82
CA HIS A 56 15.55 15.77 5.13
C HIS A 56 14.52 14.64 5.13
N VAL A 57 13.46 14.73 4.31
CA VAL A 57 12.53 13.61 4.10
C VAL A 57 13.24 12.43 3.43
N ARG A 58 14.14 12.68 2.48
CA ARG A 58 15.00 11.63 1.93
C ARG A 58 15.89 11.00 3.02
N VAL A 59 16.52 11.81 3.86
CA VAL A 59 17.32 11.31 5.00
C VAL A 59 16.49 10.45 5.95
N LEU A 60 15.26 10.86 6.27
CA LEU A 60 14.34 10.06 7.11
C LEU A 60 14.00 8.70 6.49
N ARG A 61 13.89 8.64 5.16
CA ARG A 61 13.69 7.39 4.44
C ARG A 61 14.94 6.52 4.43
N GLU A 62 16.11 7.12 4.22
CA GLU A 62 17.40 6.42 4.25
C GLU A 62 17.70 5.85 5.64
N LEU A 63 17.27 6.56 6.70
CA LEU A 63 17.29 6.07 8.08
C LEU A 63 16.26 4.98 8.38
N GLY A 64 15.36 4.66 7.44
CA GLY A 64 14.29 3.69 7.63
C GLY A 64 13.19 4.17 8.59
N ALA A 65 13.08 5.48 8.86
CA ALA A 65 12.05 6.06 9.71
C ALA A 65 10.77 6.44 8.95
N LEU A 66 10.85 6.52 7.62
CA LEU A 66 9.71 6.76 6.74
C LEU A 66 9.77 5.84 5.52
N VAL A 67 8.61 5.33 5.12
CA VAL A 67 8.43 4.59 3.87
C VAL A 67 7.29 5.19 3.06
N TRP A 68 7.40 5.12 1.73
CA TRP A 68 6.30 5.51 0.85
C TRP A 68 5.18 4.49 0.96
N GLN A 69 3.98 4.97 1.27
CA GLN A 69 2.77 4.15 1.21
C GLN A 69 2.02 4.36 -0.10
N ARG A 70 1.91 5.63 -0.53
CA ARG A 70 1.22 5.98 -1.78
C ARG A 70 1.86 7.19 -2.44
N HIS A 71 2.12 7.08 -3.74
CA HIS A 71 2.54 8.23 -4.54
C HIS A 71 1.39 9.19 -4.79
N GLY A 72 1.61 10.45 -4.43
CA GLY A 72 0.73 11.53 -4.85
C GLY A 72 0.85 11.74 -6.35
N THR A 73 -0.24 12.16 -6.99
CA THR A 73 -0.23 12.53 -8.41
C THR A 73 -0.55 14.00 -8.55
N LYS A 74 0.02 14.65 -9.56
CA LYS A 74 -0.16 16.10 -9.78
C LYS A 74 -1.57 16.49 -10.25
N ARG A 75 -2.42 15.55 -10.65
CA ARG A 75 -3.71 15.83 -11.35
C ARG A 75 -4.87 14.85 -11.05
N ASN A 76 -5.01 14.33 -9.84
CA ASN A 76 -6.05 13.31 -9.57
C ASN A 76 -7.37 13.84 -8.97
N LEU A 77 -7.38 14.96 -8.26
CA LEU A 77 -8.58 15.41 -7.56
C LEU A 77 -9.22 16.58 -8.31
N HIS A 78 -10.34 16.34 -9.00
CA HIS A 78 -11.18 17.43 -9.49
C HIS A 78 -12.30 17.68 -8.47
N LEU A 79 -12.19 18.77 -7.72
CA LEU A 79 -13.26 19.23 -6.83
C LEU A 79 -14.18 20.18 -7.62
N PRO A 80 -15.51 20.10 -7.46
CA PRO A 80 -16.43 21.01 -8.14
C PRO A 80 -16.04 22.47 -7.88
N GLY A 81 -15.88 23.26 -8.95
CA GLY A 81 -15.50 24.67 -8.85
C GLY A 81 -14.02 24.94 -8.53
N ARG A 82 -13.16 23.92 -8.51
CA ARG A 82 -11.70 24.08 -8.33
C ARG A 82 -10.91 23.44 -9.46
N PRO A 83 -9.72 23.97 -9.78
CA PRO A 83 -8.80 23.29 -10.69
C PRO A 83 -8.43 21.90 -10.14
N TYR A 84 -7.95 21.02 -11.02
CA TYR A 84 -7.38 19.74 -10.61
C TYR A 84 -6.34 19.96 -9.51
N ALA A 85 -6.61 19.41 -8.34
CA ALA A 85 -5.70 19.35 -7.21
C ALA A 85 -4.93 18.03 -7.25
N GLY A 86 -3.66 18.07 -6.89
CA GLY A 86 -2.87 16.87 -6.72
C GLY A 86 -3.37 16.06 -5.53
N THR A 87 -3.29 14.73 -5.61
CA THR A 87 -3.40 13.91 -4.40
C THR A 87 -2.07 14.02 -3.66
N ALA A 88 -2.09 14.36 -2.37
CA ALA A 88 -0.88 14.40 -1.57
C ALA A 88 -0.22 13.02 -1.51
N THR A 89 1.11 13.01 -1.48
CA THR A 89 1.89 11.80 -1.19
C THR A 89 1.56 11.34 0.23
N VAL A 90 1.49 10.03 0.44
CA VAL A 90 1.29 9.44 1.77
C VAL A 90 2.56 8.69 2.17
N TYR A 91 3.11 9.06 3.32
CA TYR A 91 4.17 8.31 3.99
C TYR A 91 3.60 7.50 5.15
N ALA A 92 4.26 6.38 5.45
CA ALA A 92 4.07 5.64 6.68
C ALA A 92 5.32 5.77 7.57
N ALA A 93 5.14 5.92 8.87
CA ALA A 93 6.24 5.95 9.83
C ALA A 93 6.67 4.54 10.22
N THR A 94 7.94 4.24 10.03
CA THR A 94 8.53 2.93 10.32
C THR A 94 9.48 3.02 11.50
N ILE A 95 9.62 1.92 12.23
CA ILE A 95 10.68 1.77 13.24
C ILE A 95 11.84 1.05 12.54
N PRO A 96 13.05 1.65 12.48
CA PRO A 96 14.20 1.00 11.85
C PRO A 96 14.66 -0.20 12.68
N ALA A 97 15.06 -1.29 12.02
CA ALA A 97 15.58 -2.49 12.70
C ALA A 97 16.78 -2.18 13.62
N ALA A 98 17.62 -1.21 13.28
CA ALA A 98 18.73 -0.77 14.14
C ALA A 98 18.25 -0.22 15.49
N TYR A 99 17.09 0.46 15.51
CA TYR A 99 16.46 0.92 16.75
C TYR A 99 15.91 -0.26 17.55
N ASP A 100 15.21 -1.19 16.89
CA ASP A 100 14.67 -2.37 17.54
C ASP A 100 15.77 -3.23 18.17
N SER A 101 16.88 -3.47 17.45
CA SER A 101 18.04 -4.17 18.00
C SER A 101 18.66 -3.44 19.18
N ALA A 102 18.82 -2.11 19.10
CA ALA A 102 19.40 -1.31 20.17
C ALA A 102 18.53 -1.26 21.44
N MET A 103 17.20 -1.25 21.27
CA MET A 103 16.24 -1.30 22.38
C MET A 103 15.93 -2.74 22.82
N GLY A 104 16.54 -3.74 22.18
CA GLY A 104 16.30 -5.15 22.47
C GLY A 104 14.88 -5.63 22.15
N HIS A 105 14.18 -5.00 21.22
CA HIS A 105 12.86 -5.43 20.79
C HIS A 105 12.95 -6.76 20.02
N ARG A 106 12.04 -7.67 20.35
CA ARG A 106 11.76 -8.87 19.58
C ARG A 106 10.53 -8.61 18.72
N LEU A 107 10.67 -8.81 17.43
CA LEU A 107 9.65 -8.52 16.44
C LEU A 107 9.02 -9.81 15.94
N GLU A 108 7.71 -9.77 15.72
CA GLU A 108 6.94 -10.78 15.01
C GLU A 108 6.42 -10.18 13.70
N GLY A 109 6.55 -10.91 12.60
CA GLY A 109 6.27 -10.44 11.24
C GLY A 109 7.43 -9.71 10.58
N SER A 110 7.19 -9.11 9.40
CA SER A 110 8.23 -8.50 8.57
C SER A 110 7.83 -7.10 8.05
N GLY A 111 8.84 -6.28 7.76
CA GLY A 111 8.69 -4.95 7.19
C GLY A 111 7.86 -4.00 8.07
N TYR A 112 7.02 -3.17 7.43
CA TYR A 112 6.16 -2.19 8.14
C TYR A 112 5.11 -2.83 9.06
N ARG A 113 4.78 -4.11 8.84
CA ARG A 113 3.77 -4.82 9.65
C ARG A 113 4.36 -5.51 10.87
N ALA A 114 5.68 -5.51 11.03
CA ALA A 114 6.34 -6.11 12.18
C ALA A 114 5.83 -5.46 13.48
N ARG A 115 5.49 -6.30 14.47
CA ARG A 115 5.02 -5.88 15.79
C ARG A 115 5.99 -6.33 16.85
N VAL A 116 6.20 -5.49 17.86
CA VAL A 116 7.01 -5.87 19.03
C VAL A 116 6.23 -6.90 19.82
N CYS A 117 6.73 -8.13 19.88
CA CYS A 117 6.16 -9.24 20.65
C CYS A 117 6.86 -9.43 22.01
N GLY A 118 8.02 -8.81 22.21
CA GLY A 118 8.69 -8.80 23.51
C GLY A 118 9.95 -7.96 23.51
N VAL A 119 10.63 -7.94 24.65
CA VAL A 119 11.91 -7.25 24.85
C VAL A 119 12.91 -8.22 25.46
N THR A 120 14.17 -8.17 25.04
CA THR A 120 15.27 -8.95 25.62
C THR A 120 15.64 -8.44 27.01
N ASP A 121 16.39 -9.22 27.80
CA ASP A 121 16.88 -8.78 29.11
C ASP A 121 17.75 -7.53 29.04
N ALA A 122 18.62 -7.45 28.03
CA ALA A 122 19.42 -6.26 27.76
C ALA A 122 18.52 -5.05 27.46
N GLY A 123 17.48 -5.22 26.64
CA GLY A 123 16.50 -4.17 26.35
C GLY A 123 15.68 -3.74 27.57
N ARG A 124 15.34 -4.69 28.47
CA ARG A 124 14.68 -4.39 29.75
C ARG A 124 15.54 -3.48 30.63
N SER A 125 16.83 -3.78 30.74
CA SER A 125 17.77 -2.95 31.51
C SER A 125 17.87 -1.52 30.94
N VAL A 126 17.93 -1.39 29.61
CA VAL A 126 17.92 -0.08 28.93
C VAL A 126 16.62 0.69 29.20
N ALA A 127 15.47 0.00 29.17
CA ALA A 127 14.18 0.63 29.47
C ALA A 127 14.08 1.10 30.92
N VAL A 128 14.60 0.32 31.88
CA VAL A 128 14.64 0.70 33.31
C VAL A 128 15.55 1.90 33.53
N GLU A 129 16.74 1.93 32.91
CA GLU A 129 17.64 3.08 32.99
C GLU A 129 17.04 4.33 32.35
N ALA A 130 16.33 4.20 31.23
CA ALA A 130 15.60 5.32 30.62
C ALA A 130 14.50 5.87 31.54
N VAL A 131 13.77 5.00 32.26
CA VAL A 131 12.77 5.41 33.26
C VAL A 131 13.43 6.07 34.47
N ARG A 132 14.59 5.58 34.92
CA ARG A 132 15.36 6.19 36.02
C ARG A 132 15.93 7.56 35.66
N ALA A 133 16.34 7.75 34.41
CA ALA A 133 16.82 9.03 33.90
C ALA A 133 15.71 10.07 33.77
N CYS A 134 14.46 9.65 33.58
CA CYS A 134 13.29 10.52 33.67
C CYS A 134 12.98 10.82 35.14
N ARG A 135 13.13 12.08 35.57
CA ARG A 135 12.66 12.51 36.89
C ARG A 135 11.18 12.13 37.06
N PRO A 136 10.79 11.50 38.18
CA PRO A 136 9.38 11.28 38.49
C PRO A 136 8.66 12.61 38.42
N VAL A 137 7.56 12.66 37.66
CA VAL A 137 6.64 13.79 37.74
C VAL A 137 5.99 13.67 39.11
N ASP A 138 6.24 14.63 39.99
CA ASP A 138 5.56 14.77 41.28
C ASP A 138 4.05 14.87 41.00
N ASN A 139 3.35 13.75 41.15
CA ASN A 139 1.90 13.75 41.16
C ASN A 139 1.49 14.31 42.52
N SER A 140 1.17 15.60 42.54
CA SER A 140 0.57 16.25 43.70
C SER A 140 -0.70 15.48 44.09
N PRO A 141 -0.90 15.14 45.39
CA PRO A 141 -2.04 14.34 45.82
C PRO A 141 -3.34 15.10 45.57
N VAL A 142 -4.17 14.59 44.66
CA VAL A 142 -5.49 15.13 44.38
C VAL A 142 -6.40 14.85 45.58
N GLU A 143 -6.63 15.87 46.39
CA GLU A 143 -7.74 15.88 47.34
C GLU A 143 -9.05 15.81 46.56
N SER A 144 -9.71 14.66 46.67
CA SER A 144 -11.05 14.44 46.12
C SER A 144 -12.07 15.12 47.03
N ARG A 145 -12.52 16.32 46.68
CA ARG A 145 -13.76 16.90 47.22
C ARG A 145 -14.84 16.95 46.16
N SER A 146 -15.77 16.02 46.29
CA SER A 146 -17.06 15.99 45.61
C SER A 146 -17.95 17.15 46.08
N SER A 147 -18.42 17.94 45.11
CA SER A 147 -19.68 18.70 45.15
C SER A 147 -19.99 19.02 43.68
N GLY A 148 -21.14 18.76 43.09
CA GLY A 148 -22.49 18.74 43.62
C GLY A 148 -23.29 19.84 42.90
N GLY A 149 -23.86 19.52 41.73
CA GLY A 149 -25.04 20.18 41.17
C GLY A 149 -24.86 21.48 40.35
N ARG A 150 -25.11 21.40 39.03
CA ARG A 150 -26.26 22.02 38.33
C ARG A 150 -26.13 21.95 36.81
N ALA A 151 -27.21 21.56 36.16
CA ALA A 151 -27.51 21.70 34.73
C ALA A 151 -28.06 23.14 34.43
N PRO A 152 -28.52 23.49 33.22
CA PRO A 152 -27.92 23.38 31.88
C PRO A 152 -27.99 24.70 31.05
N HIS A 153 -27.34 24.69 29.87
CA HIS A 153 -27.51 25.57 28.69
C HIS A 153 -27.23 27.09 28.80
N SER A 154 -26.39 27.62 27.89
CA SER A 154 -26.87 28.40 26.73
C SER A 154 -25.74 29.04 25.90
N SER A 155 -26.05 29.25 24.61
CA SER A 155 -25.64 30.37 23.75
C SER A 155 -24.21 30.48 23.20
N ARG A 156 -24.10 30.19 21.90
CA ARG A 156 -23.08 30.67 20.94
C ARG A 156 -22.83 32.19 21.06
N PRO A 157 -21.66 32.67 20.61
CA PRO A 157 -21.67 33.52 19.41
C PRO A 157 -20.84 32.98 18.23
N ARG A 158 -21.34 33.26 17.03
CA ARG A 158 -20.73 32.97 15.73
C ARG A 158 -19.64 34.01 15.45
N HIS A 159 -18.45 33.58 15.04
CA HIS A 159 -17.47 34.49 14.42
C HIS A 159 -17.67 34.53 12.91
N ASP A 160 -17.96 35.74 12.45
CA ASP A 160 -18.11 36.18 11.07
C ASP A 160 -16.71 36.38 10.46
N VAL A 161 -16.37 35.61 9.42
CA VAL A 161 -15.09 35.75 8.73
C VAL A 161 -15.32 36.37 7.35
N ARG A 162 -14.91 37.64 7.31
CA ARG A 162 -14.74 38.56 6.19
C ARG A 162 -14.18 37.87 4.93
N LYS A 163 -14.89 38.00 3.81
CA LYS A 163 -14.41 37.67 2.46
C LYS A 163 -13.38 38.74 2.00
N PRO A 164 -12.19 38.37 1.53
CA PRO A 164 -11.38 39.27 0.72
C PRO A 164 -11.80 39.17 -0.75
N ASP A 165 -12.19 40.33 -1.26
CA ASP A 165 -12.45 40.64 -2.66
C ASP A 165 -11.09 40.82 -3.36
N THR A 166 -10.79 40.02 -4.39
CA THR A 166 -9.65 40.27 -5.29
C THR A 166 -10.13 40.29 -6.74
N ARG A 167 -10.53 41.50 -7.08
CA ARG A 167 -10.68 42.06 -8.42
C ARG A 167 -9.42 41.81 -9.27
N GLY A 168 -9.64 41.20 -10.42
CA GLY A 168 -8.92 41.42 -11.69
C GLY A 168 -7.38 41.28 -11.70
N LYS A 169 -6.90 40.26 -12.41
CA LYS A 169 -5.86 40.47 -13.44
C LYS A 169 -5.80 39.29 -14.40
N SER A 170 -6.03 39.62 -15.68
CA SER A 170 -5.73 38.83 -16.87
C SER A 170 -4.28 38.34 -16.83
N ASN A 171 -4.06 37.07 -17.14
CA ASN A 171 -2.78 36.57 -17.65
C ASN A 171 -3.07 35.55 -18.76
N TYR A 172 -3.28 36.10 -19.95
CA TYR A 172 -3.20 35.40 -21.21
C TYR A 172 -1.74 34.96 -21.40
N THR A 173 -1.46 33.65 -21.29
CA THR A 173 -0.25 33.06 -21.86
C THR A 173 -0.66 32.05 -22.92
N SER A 174 -0.30 32.39 -24.15
CA SER A 174 -0.52 31.57 -25.33
C SER A 174 0.43 30.39 -25.38
N ARG A 175 -0.14 29.23 -25.73
CA ARG A 175 0.45 28.09 -26.45
C ARG A 175 1.61 27.32 -25.81
N GLY A 176 1.30 26.03 -25.63
CA GLY A 176 2.22 24.91 -25.78
C GLY A 176 1.39 23.64 -25.93
N ARG A 177 0.84 23.39 -27.14
CA ARG A 177 0.02 22.21 -27.42
C ARG A 177 0.92 20.98 -27.39
N ALA A 178 1.04 20.34 -26.23
CA ALA A 178 1.59 18.99 -26.16
C ALA A 178 0.57 18.03 -26.79
N THR A 179 0.86 17.57 -27.99
CA THR A 179 0.18 16.45 -28.66
C THR A 179 0.45 15.16 -27.89
N SER A 180 -0.32 14.90 -26.83
CA SER A 180 -0.44 13.55 -26.29
C SER A 180 -1.14 12.70 -27.35
N GLY A 181 -0.48 11.65 -27.82
CA GLY A 181 -0.99 10.72 -28.83
C GLY A 181 -2.45 10.37 -28.56
N ARG A 182 -3.34 10.81 -29.45
CA ARG A 182 -4.74 10.40 -29.43
C ARG A 182 -4.75 8.89 -29.65
N ALA A 183 -5.03 8.13 -28.60
CA ALA A 183 -5.59 6.80 -28.77
C ALA A 183 -6.76 6.93 -29.76
N ALA A 184 -6.78 6.09 -30.80
CA ALA A 184 -7.76 6.16 -31.87
C ALA A 184 -9.16 6.24 -31.26
N ARG A 185 -9.92 7.28 -31.64
CA ARG A 185 -11.30 7.44 -31.18
C ARG A 185 -12.08 6.22 -31.69
N ARG A 186 -12.66 5.44 -30.78
CA ARG A 186 -13.53 4.32 -31.17
C ARG A 186 -14.69 4.84 -32.02
N SER A 187 -14.99 4.13 -33.10
CA SER A 187 -16.11 4.48 -33.96
C SER A 187 -17.44 4.25 -33.23
N PRO A 188 -18.52 4.97 -33.61
CA PRO A 188 -19.84 4.74 -33.04
C PRO A 188 -20.31 3.27 -33.13
N LEU A 189 -19.95 2.58 -34.22
CA LEU A 189 -20.25 1.16 -34.42
C LEU A 189 -19.52 0.26 -33.41
N GLN A 190 -18.25 0.56 -33.12
CA GLN A 190 -17.50 -0.15 -32.08
C GLN A 190 -18.13 0.06 -30.70
N VAL A 191 -18.58 1.28 -30.39
CA VAL A 191 -19.26 1.57 -29.12
C VAL A 191 -20.60 0.83 -29.03
N ALA A 192 -21.36 0.74 -30.13
CA ALA A 192 -22.60 -0.05 -30.18
C ALA A 192 -22.34 -1.54 -29.92
N ARG A 193 -21.26 -2.10 -30.51
CA ARG A 193 -20.81 -3.47 -30.25
C ARG A 193 -20.41 -3.67 -28.78
N ASP A 194 -19.65 -2.75 -28.19
CA ASP A 194 -19.25 -2.81 -26.78
C ASP A 194 -20.50 -2.85 -25.86
N ILE A 195 -21.51 -2.04 -26.18
CA ILE A 195 -22.78 -2.00 -25.44
C ILE A 195 -23.56 -3.32 -25.60
N ALA A 196 -23.56 -3.92 -26.80
CA ALA A 196 -24.19 -5.21 -27.03
C ALA A 196 -23.53 -6.33 -26.19
N VAL A 197 -22.20 -6.35 -26.13
CA VAL A 197 -21.45 -7.29 -25.26
C VAL A 197 -21.79 -7.04 -23.79
N ALA A 198 -21.79 -5.78 -23.34
CA ALA A 198 -22.14 -5.45 -21.96
C ALA A 198 -23.58 -5.86 -21.59
N ARG A 199 -24.53 -5.82 -22.54
CA ARG A 199 -25.90 -6.31 -22.34
C ARG A 199 -25.96 -7.82 -22.10
N GLN A 200 -25.07 -8.60 -22.71
CA GLN A 200 -24.98 -10.05 -22.54
C GLN A 200 -24.26 -10.43 -21.23
N VAL A 201 -23.23 -9.67 -20.85
CA VAL A 201 -22.47 -9.90 -19.60
C VAL A 201 -23.28 -9.57 -18.35
N ARG A 202 -24.05 -8.47 -18.38
CA ARG A 202 -24.79 -7.96 -17.21
C ARG A 202 -25.70 -8.98 -16.50
N PRO A 203 -26.51 -9.81 -17.19
CA PRO A 203 -27.31 -10.83 -16.53
C PRO A 203 -26.49 -12.00 -15.97
N LEU A 204 -25.30 -12.28 -16.53
CA LEU A 204 -24.44 -13.38 -16.09
C LEU A 204 -23.68 -13.06 -14.79
N VAL A 205 -23.53 -11.77 -14.45
CA VAL A 205 -22.78 -11.31 -13.29
C VAL A 205 -23.68 -10.48 -12.38
N GLY A 206 -24.24 -11.11 -11.35
CA GLY A 206 -25.30 -10.55 -10.51
C GLY A 206 -24.98 -9.17 -9.89
N TRP A 207 -23.72 -8.90 -9.55
CA TRP A 207 -23.33 -7.61 -8.97
C TRP A 207 -23.17 -6.47 -10.00
N THR A 208 -23.18 -6.76 -11.30
CA THR A 208 -23.12 -5.73 -12.36
C THR A 208 -24.51 -5.22 -12.78
N GLN A 209 -25.59 -5.82 -12.29
CA GLN A 209 -26.95 -5.58 -12.75
C GLN A 209 -27.41 -4.11 -12.62
N HIS A 210 -26.94 -3.42 -11.58
CA HIS A 210 -27.35 -2.03 -11.30
C HIS A 210 -26.50 -0.98 -12.05
N GLU A 211 -25.49 -1.40 -12.80
CA GLU A 211 -24.62 -0.49 -13.55
C GLU A 211 -25.22 -0.12 -14.92
N GLY A 212 -25.03 1.14 -15.33
CA GLY A 212 -25.48 1.60 -16.64
C GLY A 212 -24.68 0.93 -17.78
N LEU A 213 -25.38 0.45 -18.82
CA LEU A 213 -24.77 -0.31 -19.92
C LEU A 213 -23.59 0.40 -20.59
N ARG A 214 -23.65 1.72 -20.76
CA ARG A 214 -22.55 2.51 -21.35
C ARG A 214 -21.31 2.54 -20.44
N ARG A 215 -21.51 2.62 -19.13
CA ARG A 215 -20.42 2.63 -18.14
C ARG A 215 -19.79 1.25 -18.01
N LEU A 216 -20.61 0.20 -17.98
CA LEU A 216 -20.16 -1.18 -18.00
C LEU A 216 -19.37 -1.48 -19.29
N ALA A 217 -19.92 -1.13 -20.46
CA ALA A 217 -19.25 -1.29 -21.74
C ALA A 217 -17.88 -0.59 -21.78
N TYR A 218 -17.78 0.61 -21.21
CA TYR A 218 -16.50 1.33 -21.09
C TYR A 218 -15.50 0.59 -20.19
N ALA A 219 -15.94 0.06 -19.05
CA ALA A 219 -15.08 -0.66 -18.12
C ALA A 219 -14.59 -2.01 -18.67
N LEU A 220 -15.40 -2.68 -19.50
CA LEU A 220 -15.07 -3.97 -20.11
C LEU A 220 -14.19 -3.86 -21.35
N ARG A 221 -13.89 -2.65 -21.83
CA ARG A 221 -13.08 -2.41 -23.03
C ARG A 221 -11.76 -3.17 -23.08
N PRO A 222 -10.95 -3.23 -21.99
CA PRO A 222 -9.73 -4.03 -21.98
C PRO A 222 -9.96 -5.52 -22.24
N LEU A 223 -11.13 -6.06 -21.87
CA LEU A 223 -11.47 -7.46 -22.07
C LEU A 223 -11.97 -7.71 -23.49
N ILE A 224 -12.81 -6.80 -23.98
CA ILE A 224 -13.34 -6.82 -25.36
C ILE A 224 -12.19 -6.68 -26.37
N ASP A 225 -11.22 -5.81 -26.10
CA ASP A 225 -10.04 -5.62 -26.96
C ASP A 225 -9.11 -6.85 -26.98
N ARG A 226 -9.15 -7.67 -25.91
CA ARG A 226 -8.47 -8.98 -25.87
C ARG A 226 -9.22 -10.06 -26.68
N GLY A 227 -10.38 -9.74 -27.23
CA GLY A 227 -11.21 -10.66 -28.01
C GLY A 227 -12.06 -11.61 -27.16
N LEU A 228 -12.20 -11.35 -25.85
CA LEU A 228 -13.00 -12.19 -24.96
C LEU A 228 -14.50 -12.06 -25.29
N ASP A 229 -15.21 -13.18 -25.28
CA ASP A 229 -16.66 -13.20 -25.47
C ASP A 229 -17.42 -12.89 -24.17
N ALA A 230 -18.76 -12.81 -24.23
CA ALA A 230 -19.56 -12.43 -23.06
C ALA A 230 -19.49 -13.45 -21.90
N ARG A 231 -19.28 -14.74 -22.19
CA ARG A 231 -19.18 -15.78 -21.16
C ARG A 231 -17.80 -15.79 -20.53
N ASP A 232 -16.75 -15.64 -21.33
CA ASP A 232 -15.38 -15.51 -20.86
C ASP A 232 -15.21 -14.27 -20.00
N ILE A 233 -15.79 -13.14 -20.42
CA ILE A 233 -15.84 -11.92 -19.61
C ILE A 233 -16.56 -12.18 -18.28
N ALA A 234 -17.68 -12.91 -18.29
CA ALA A 234 -18.41 -13.22 -17.05
C ALA A 234 -17.58 -14.10 -16.11
N ALA A 235 -16.86 -15.10 -16.63
CA ALA A 235 -15.98 -15.96 -15.86
C ALA A 235 -14.84 -15.15 -15.19
N GLU A 236 -14.19 -14.27 -15.95
CA GLU A 236 -13.19 -13.33 -15.43
C GLU A 236 -13.76 -12.46 -14.32
N LEU A 237 -14.95 -11.89 -14.52
CA LEU A 237 -15.61 -11.04 -13.52
C LEU A 237 -16.02 -11.79 -12.25
N HIS A 238 -16.44 -13.06 -12.36
CA HIS A 238 -16.72 -13.91 -11.19
C HIS A 238 -15.45 -14.22 -10.41
N GLY A 239 -14.33 -14.49 -11.08
CA GLY A 239 -13.02 -14.66 -10.45
C GLY A 239 -12.52 -13.39 -9.76
N LEU A 240 -12.77 -12.22 -10.35
CA LEU A 240 -12.34 -10.93 -9.78
C LEU A 240 -13.06 -10.59 -8.46
N ALA A 241 -14.33 -11.00 -8.31
CA ALA A 241 -15.19 -10.61 -7.19
C ALA A 241 -15.77 -11.82 -6.43
N ALA A 242 -14.95 -12.86 -6.19
CA ALA A 242 -15.38 -14.07 -5.49
C ALA A 242 -15.96 -13.74 -4.09
N GLY A 243 -17.28 -13.84 -3.96
CA GLY A 243 -18.01 -13.67 -2.69
C GLY A 243 -18.31 -12.23 -2.26
N TRP A 244 -17.88 -11.20 -3.00
CA TRP A 244 -18.07 -9.80 -2.62
C TRP A 244 -18.70 -8.95 -3.73
N ARG A 245 -19.59 -8.02 -3.38
CA ARG A 245 -20.33 -7.20 -4.34
C ARG A 245 -19.87 -5.73 -4.27
N PRO A 246 -19.19 -5.19 -5.30
CA PRO A 246 -18.77 -3.79 -5.29
C PRO A 246 -19.97 -2.85 -5.50
N ALA A 247 -20.05 -1.79 -4.70
CA ALA A 247 -21.10 -0.77 -4.82
C ALA A 247 -21.03 0.06 -6.13
N ARG A 248 -19.85 0.06 -6.78
CA ARG A 248 -19.62 0.74 -8.07
C ARG A 248 -18.91 -0.23 -9.05
N PRO A 249 -19.65 -1.14 -9.69
CA PRO A 249 -19.13 -2.18 -10.57
C PRO A 249 -18.14 -1.66 -11.62
N ALA A 250 -18.51 -0.66 -12.43
CA ALA A 250 -17.67 -0.20 -13.54
C ALA A 250 -16.36 0.45 -13.07
N ALA A 251 -16.42 1.24 -12.00
CA ALA A 251 -15.24 1.91 -11.44
C ALA A 251 -14.26 0.90 -10.86
N TRP A 252 -14.79 -0.12 -10.18
CA TRP A 252 -13.98 -1.19 -9.62
C TRP A 252 -13.35 -2.07 -10.71
N ILE A 253 -14.10 -2.46 -11.75
CA ILE A 253 -13.56 -3.22 -12.90
C ILE A 253 -12.40 -2.45 -13.55
N THR A 254 -12.58 -1.14 -13.79
CA THR A 254 -11.53 -0.30 -14.38
C THR A 254 -10.28 -0.23 -13.49
N ALA A 255 -10.46 -0.13 -12.17
CA ALA A 255 -9.34 -0.09 -11.22
C ALA A 255 -8.66 -1.46 -11.03
N ALA A 256 -9.40 -2.56 -11.17
CA ALA A 256 -8.83 -3.92 -11.14
C ALA A 256 -7.98 -4.17 -12.39
N LEU A 257 -8.56 -3.97 -13.57
CA LEU A 257 -7.88 -4.16 -14.86
C LEU A 257 -6.74 -3.16 -15.10
N GLY A 258 -6.77 -2.00 -14.44
CA GLY A 258 -5.67 -1.03 -14.45
C GLY A 258 -4.45 -1.50 -13.65
N ARG A 259 -4.66 -2.20 -12.54
CA ARG A 259 -3.57 -2.76 -11.71
C ARG A 259 -2.84 -3.89 -12.43
N ASP A 260 -3.56 -4.75 -13.16
CA ASP A 260 -2.95 -5.83 -13.95
C ASP A 260 -2.13 -5.33 -15.15
N ARG A 261 -2.36 -4.08 -15.60
CA ARG A 261 -1.53 -3.42 -16.63
C ARG A 261 -0.27 -2.76 -16.08
N GLU A 262 -0.15 -2.58 -14.77
CA GLU A 262 0.94 -1.85 -14.12
C GLU A 262 2.06 -2.76 -13.55
N GLU A 263 2.09 -4.06 -13.88
CA GLU A 263 3.28 -4.92 -13.65
C GLU A 263 4.50 -4.42 -14.47
N PRO A 264 5.73 -4.57 -13.94
CA PRO A 264 6.60 -3.44 -13.66
C PRO A 264 7.44 -3.02 -14.86
N VAL A 265 7.49 -1.70 -15.10
CA VAL A 265 8.63 -1.09 -15.79
C VAL A 265 9.87 -1.43 -14.97
N GLY A 266 10.76 -2.23 -15.56
CA GLY A 266 11.95 -2.77 -14.94
C GLY A 266 12.64 -1.75 -14.03
N GLN A 267 12.63 -2.03 -12.73
CA GLN A 267 13.60 -1.46 -11.82
C GLN A 267 14.97 -1.82 -12.38
N GLY A 268 15.73 -0.81 -12.81
CA GLY A 268 17.15 -0.96 -13.05
C GLY A 268 17.77 -1.58 -11.80
N ARG A 269 18.08 -2.87 -11.93
CA ARG A 269 18.81 -3.67 -10.97
C ARG A 269 20.13 -2.97 -10.72
N THR A 270 20.18 -2.15 -9.69
CA THR A 270 21.47 -1.75 -9.10
C THR A 270 21.86 -2.99 -8.33
N ASP A 271 22.76 -3.80 -8.89
CA ASP A 271 23.26 -4.97 -8.19
C ASP A 271 23.74 -4.53 -6.79
N PRO A 272 23.36 -5.26 -5.73
CA PRO A 272 23.83 -4.96 -4.39
C PRO A 272 25.37 -4.92 -4.38
N PRO A 273 25.98 -3.97 -3.65
CA PRO A 273 27.43 -3.90 -3.49
C PRO A 273 27.99 -5.26 -3.10
N GLU A 274 29.14 -5.64 -3.64
CA GLU A 274 29.73 -6.97 -3.48
C GLU A 274 29.94 -7.37 -2.00
N ALA A 275 30.14 -6.38 -1.13
CA ALA A 275 30.19 -6.54 0.32
C ALA A 275 28.90 -7.14 0.92
N PHE A 276 27.73 -6.81 0.36
CA PHE A 276 26.44 -7.38 0.78
C PHE A 276 26.29 -8.84 0.32
N ARG A 277 26.79 -9.18 -0.86
CA ARG A 277 26.78 -10.58 -1.36
C ARG A 277 27.68 -11.48 -0.52
N ARG A 278 28.87 -11.00 -0.14
CA ARG A 278 29.76 -11.72 0.78
C ARG A 278 29.15 -11.90 2.17
N ALA A 279 28.56 -10.86 2.76
CA ALA A 279 27.94 -10.97 4.08
C ALA A 279 26.76 -11.97 4.11
N VAL A 280 26.01 -12.11 3.01
CA VAL A 280 24.91 -13.08 2.90
C VAL A 280 25.41 -14.50 2.62
N ALA A 281 26.55 -14.66 1.92
CA ALA A 281 27.20 -15.94 1.71
C ALA A 281 27.88 -16.45 3.00
N ASP A 282 28.56 -15.57 3.74
CA ASP A 282 29.22 -15.91 5.01
C ASP A 282 28.21 -16.22 6.13
N ALA A 283 27.00 -15.67 6.05
CA ALA A 283 25.91 -16.02 6.96
C ALA A 283 25.23 -17.36 6.62
N ARG A 284 25.65 -18.03 5.53
CA ARG A 284 24.99 -19.23 5.00
C ARG A 284 26.00 -20.34 4.70
N GLU A 285 26.62 -20.86 5.75
CA GLU A 285 27.28 -22.17 5.79
C GLU A 285 26.41 -23.14 6.64
N PRO A 286 26.47 -24.46 6.41
CA PRO A 286 25.40 -25.16 5.70
C PRO A 286 24.76 -26.26 6.55
N TRP A 287 23.43 -26.34 6.52
CA TRP A 287 22.75 -27.59 6.83
C TRP A 287 22.79 -28.43 5.55
N ALA A 288 23.54 -29.52 5.60
CA ALA A 288 23.60 -30.52 4.55
C ALA A 288 22.20 -31.08 4.32
N VAL A 289 21.68 -30.92 3.10
CA VAL A 289 20.53 -31.68 2.62
C VAL A 289 21.05 -32.69 1.60
N VAL A 290 20.83 -33.93 1.96
CA VAL A 290 21.02 -35.14 1.15
C VAL A 290 20.34 -34.95 -0.20
N GLU A 291 21.09 -35.07 -1.28
CA GLU A 291 20.54 -35.21 -2.63
C GLU A 291 19.79 -36.54 -2.71
N ALA A 292 18.46 -36.46 -2.72
CA ALA A 292 17.62 -37.55 -3.20
C ALA A 292 17.39 -37.30 -4.69
N GLU A 293 18.04 -38.10 -5.53
CA GLU A 293 17.68 -38.28 -6.94
C GLU A 293 16.26 -38.89 -7.01
N GLY A 294 15.25 -38.02 -6.98
CA GLY A 294 13.90 -38.32 -7.39
C GLY A 294 13.68 -37.82 -8.82
N PRO A 295 12.93 -38.54 -9.68
CA PRO A 295 12.60 -38.06 -11.01
C PRO A 295 11.84 -36.74 -10.89
N THR A 296 12.44 -35.64 -11.34
CA THR A 296 11.77 -34.35 -11.47
C THR A 296 10.65 -34.48 -12.49
N TYR A 297 9.43 -34.78 -12.02
CA TYR A 297 8.20 -34.57 -12.78
C TYR A 297 8.00 -33.06 -12.94
N GLY A 298 8.74 -32.48 -13.88
CA GLY A 298 8.59 -31.08 -14.25
C GLY A 298 7.18 -30.83 -14.78
N ILE A 299 6.63 -29.67 -14.41
CA ILE A 299 5.35 -29.15 -14.90
C ILE A 299 5.25 -29.03 -16.44
N GLU A 300 6.35 -29.25 -17.17
CA GLU A 300 6.45 -29.09 -18.62
C GLU A 300 5.72 -30.18 -19.43
N GLY A 301 5.33 -31.30 -18.80
CA GLY A 301 4.56 -32.36 -19.44
C GLY A 301 3.03 -32.20 -19.37
N LEU A 302 2.53 -31.22 -18.64
CA LEU A 302 1.09 -31.08 -18.40
C LEU A 302 0.40 -30.39 -19.57
N THR A 303 -0.67 -31.01 -20.07
CA THR A 303 -1.52 -30.38 -21.07
C THR A 303 -2.30 -29.22 -20.44
N ARG A 304 -2.73 -28.28 -21.29
CA ARG A 304 -3.53 -27.14 -20.85
C ARG A 304 -4.82 -27.56 -20.12
N GLY A 305 -5.43 -28.68 -20.53
CA GLY A 305 -6.63 -29.22 -19.90
C GLY A 305 -6.38 -29.69 -18.46
N GLU A 306 -5.27 -30.40 -18.24
CA GLU A 306 -4.87 -30.90 -16.92
C GLU A 306 -4.52 -29.76 -15.96
N VAL A 307 -3.83 -28.71 -16.45
CA VAL A 307 -3.55 -27.51 -15.64
C VAL A 307 -4.84 -26.82 -15.20
N VAL A 308 -5.86 -26.77 -16.07
CA VAL A 308 -7.17 -26.19 -15.72
C VAL A 308 -7.89 -27.04 -14.67
N GLN A 309 -7.86 -28.37 -14.82
CA GLN A 309 -8.45 -29.28 -13.84
C GLN A 309 -7.75 -29.18 -12.48
N LEU A 310 -6.42 -29.15 -12.45
CA LEU A 310 -5.62 -28.97 -11.24
C LEU A 310 -5.95 -27.64 -10.55
N ARG A 311 -6.07 -26.53 -11.30
CA ARG A 311 -6.48 -25.23 -10.75
C ARG A 311 -7.89 -25.26 -10.17
N SER A 312 -8.83 -25.91 -10.85
CA SER A 312 -10.20 -26.06 -10.36
C SER A 312 -10.26 -26.90 -9.08
N ALA A 313 -9.47 -27.97 -9.01
CA ALA A 313 -9.35 -28.81 -7.84
C ALA A 313 -8.72 -28.04 -6.67
N ALA A 314 -7.61 -27.33 -6.91
CA ALA A 314 -6.91 -26.53 -5.90
C ALA A 314 -7.72 -25.34 -5.36
N ALA A 315 -8.67 -24.82 -6.14
CA ALA A 315 -9.62 -23.81 -5.66
C ALA A 315 -10.64 -24.39 -4.67
N THR A 316 -10.89 -25.70 -4.72
CA THR A 316 -11.81 -26.42 -3.81
C THR A 316 -11.05 -27.04 -2.63
N ASP A 317 -9.84 -27.53 -2.89
CA ASP A 317 -8.95 -28.14 -1.90
C ASP A 317 -7.60 -27.43 -1.85
N PRO A 318 -7.41 -26.50 -0.87
CA PRO A 318 -6.15 -25.81 -0.63
C PRO A 318 -4.97 -26.74 -0.34
N GLY A 319 -5.22 -27.98 0.12
CA GLY A 319 -4.16 -28.95 0.43
C GLY A 319 -3.32 -29.33 -0.78
N LEU A 320 -3.90 -29.27 -1.98
CA LEU A 320 -3.19 -29.52 -3.25
C LEU A 320 -2.13 -28.46 -3.54
N VAL A 321 -2.34 -27.22 -3.10
CA VAL A 321 -1.37 -26.13 -3.25
C VAL A 321 -0.24 -26.29 -2.25
N LEU A 322 -0.53 -26.71 -1.01
CA LEU A 322 0.48 -26.99 0.02
C LEU A 322 1.39 -28.15 -0.39
N ALA A 323 0.79 -29.27 -0.83
CA ALA A 323 1.55 -30.41 -1.32
C ALA A 323 2.44 -30.03 -2.51
N ALA A 324 1.96 -29.16 -3.41
CA ALA A 324 2.78 -28.66 -4.50
C ALA A 324 3.90 -27.72 -4.04
N LEU A 325 3.67 -26.85 -3.06
CA LEU A 325 4.72 -26.00 -2.47
C LEU A 325 5.85 -26.83 -1.87
N GLU A 326 5.52 -27.92 -1.19
CA GLU A 326 6.50 -28.84 -0.59
C GLU A 326 7.28 -29.65 -1.63
N ASN A 327 6.61 -30.14 -2.68
CA ASN A 327 7.20 -31.07 -3.64
C ASN A 327 7.80 -30.42 -4.91
N LEU A 328 7.24 -29.30 -5.38
CA LEU A 328 7.65 -28.60 -6.61
C LEU A 328 8.35 -27.27 -6.33
N GLY A 329 8.30 -26.78 -5.08
CA GLY A 329 8.79 -25.47 -4.71
C GLY A 329 7.88 -24.33 -5.19
N GLU A 330 8.15 -23.13 -4.65
CA GLU A 330 7.26 -21.98 -4.80
C GLU A 330 7.11 -21.52 -6.27
N ARG A 331 8.19 -21.51 -7.03
CA ARG A 331 8.22 -20.99 -8.41
C ARG A 331 7.31 -21.81 -9.33
N ASP A 332 7.41 -23.13 -9.28
CA ASP A 332 6.65 -24.01 -10.16
C ASP A 332 5.22 -24.20 -9.68
N THR A 333 4.98 -24.14 -8.37
CA THR A 333 3.63 -24.06 -7.80
C THR A 333 2.89 -22.81 -8.26
N ARG A 334 3.55 -21.64 -8.26
CA ARG A 334 2.97 -20.39 -8.77
C ARG A 334 2.65 -20.45 -10.25
N ARG A 335 3.49 -21.13 -11.04
CA ARG A 335 3.21 -21.40 -12.47
C ARG A 335 1.98 -22.32 -12.64
N LEU A 336 1.88 -23.36 -11.82
CA LEU A 336 0.82 -24.36 -11.91
C LEU A 336 -0.53 -23.82 -11.39
N TYR A 337 -0.58 -23.24 -10.20
CA TYR A 337 -1.84 -22.86 -9.52
C TYR A 337 -2.15 -21.37 -9.53
N THR A 338 -1.32 -20.54 -10.17
CA THR A 338 -1.38 -19.07 -10.15
C THR A 338 -0.95 -18.44 -8.82
N ASN A 339 -0.40 -17.23 -8.90
CA ASN A 339 0.05 -16.49 -7.71
C ASN A 339 -1.06 -16.32 -6.67
N ARG A 340 -2.30 -16.14 -7.11
CA ARG A 340 -3.42 -15.86 -6.22
C ARG A 340 -3.77 -17.05 -5.31
N LEU A 341 -3.86 -18.27 -5.85
CA LEU A 341 -4.18 -19.44 -5.03
C LEU A 341 -3.04 -19.73 -4.04
N VAL A 342 -1.79 -19.56 -4.47
CA VAL A 342 -0.61 -19.71 -3.59
C VAL A 342 -0.64 -18.69 -2.44
N ASP A 343 -0.88 -17.41 -2.75
CA ASP A 343 -0.93 -16.36 -1.73
C ASP A 343 -2.11 -16.57 -0.78
N GLU A 344 -3.26 -17.04 -1.27
CA GLU A 344 -4.44 -17.34 -0.46
C GLU A 344 -4.17 -18.48 0.54
N VAL A 345 -3.56 -19.58 0.08
CA VAL A 345 -3.18 -20.71 0.95
C VAL A 345 -2.11 -20.31 1.98
N GLN A 346 -1.09 -19.54 1.58
CA GLN A 346 -0.07 -19.04 2.50
C GLN A 346 -0.66 -18.07 3.55
N LEU A 347 -1.67 -17.28 3.18
CA LEU A 347 -2.41 -16.44 4.12
C LEU A 347 -3.28 -17.28 5.09
N TYR A 348 -3.83 -18.41 4.65
CA TYR A 348 -4.58 -19.34 5.51
C TYR A 348 -3.68 -20.05 6.52
N GLU A 349 -2.52 -20.56 6.11
CA GLU A 349 -1.49 -21.13 7.01
C GLU A 349 -1.07 -20.12 8.09
N PHE A 350 -0.88 -18.85 7.71
CA PHE A 350 -0.44 -17.80 8.63
C PHE A 350 -1.55 -17.34 9.60
N SER A 351 -2.83 -17.52 9.26
CA SER A 351 -3.96 -17.03 10.05
C SER A 351 -4.63 -18.11 10.92
N GLY A 352 -4.24 -19.39 10.80
CA GLY A 352 -4.73 -20.49 11.64
C GLY A 352 -6.25 -20.76 11.56
N ALA A 353 -6.96 -20.12 10.63
CA ALA A 353 -8.41 -20.14 10.57
C ALA A 353 -8.92 -21.26 9.65
N ARG A 354 -9.02 -22.49 10.19
CA ARG A 354 -9.78 -23.58 9.57
C ARG A 354 -11.26 -23.19 9.56
N ARG A 355 -11.82 -22.79 8.42
CA ARG A 355 -13.29 -22.78 8.26
C ARG A 355 -13.76 -24.22 8.15
N ARG A 356 -14.49 -24.69 9.15
CA ARG A 356 -15.37 -25.86 9.05
C ARG A 356 -16.58 -25.52 8.18
#